data_AF-X1FPD9-F1
#
_entry.id   AF-X1FPD9-F1
#
_cell.length_a   1.000
_cell.length_b   1.000
_cell.length_c   1.000
_cell.angle_alpha   90.00
_cell.angle_beta   90.00
_cell.angle_gamma   90.00
#
_symmetry.space_group_name_H-M   'P 1'
#
loop_
_entity.id
_entity.type
_entity.pdbx_description
1 polymer ?
#
loop_
_entity_poly.entity_id
_entity_poly.type
_entity_poly.pdbx_seq_one_letter_code
_entity_poly.pdbx_strand_id
1 'polypeptide(L)'
;MATDIDKVYISTFERILRQLAQQGITRLRPYVTERATNGADHGWDRLSASTSTDKAAGLVATPQTGGTYSRRLSIAATEHSGDSTQQEDVVQMLIDPNSNQAASLAMAIRRAWDDKIIVAATGAATDGDGGSVAYDTANQQIDGSGSTITFDMVTQVQEKFLENDIELDVDKVFVVGPKQIRKLMQLTEQTSADYVAREALQKLSTTGICANWMGFTWI
;
A
#
# COMPACT_ATOMS: atom_id res chain seq x y z
N MET A 1 14.20 22.11 16.95
CA MET A 1 14.70 23.36 16.36
C MET A 1 14.91 23.11 14.89
N ALA A 2 14.20 23.80 14.02
CA ALA A 2 14.43 23.68 12.57
C ALA A 2 15.87 24.14 12.27
N THR A 3 16.75 23.21 11.89
CA THR A 3 18.21 23.41 11.84
C THR A 3 18.70 24.29 10.69
N ASP A 4 17.81 24.65 9.77
CA ASP A 4 18.15 25.32 8.51
C ASP A 4 17.31 26.58 8.26
N ILE A 5 16.57 27.06 9.26
CA ILE A 5 15.70 28.24 9.13
C ILE A 5 16.52 29.52 8.85
N ASP A 6 17.73 29.60 9.41
CA ASP A 6 18.64 30.73 9.26
C ASP A 6 19.08 31.02 7.81
N LYS A 7 18.95 30.02 6.92
CA LYS A 7 19.30 30.15 5.49
C LYS A 7 18.29 30.96 4.68
N VAL A 8 17.10 31.22 5.23
CA VAL A 8 15.98 31.90 4.55
C VAL A 8 15.75 33.31 5.10
N TYR A 9 16.56 33.76 6.06
CA TYR A 9 16.53 35.15 6.52
C TYR A 9 16.79 36.14 5.37
N ILE A 10 16.28 37.36 5.55
CA ILE A 10 16.01 38.37 4.52
C ILE A 10 17.22 38.57 3.57
N SER A 11 17.17 37.89 2.43
CA SER A 11 18.14 38.00 1.33
C SER A 11 17.46 38.08 -0.05
N THR A 12 16.15 37.87 -0.13
CA THR A 12 15.39 37.86 -1.38
C THR A 12 14.02 38.56 -1.22
N PHE A 13 13.60 39.31 -2.24
CA PHE A 13 12.28 39.96 -2.32
C PHE A 13 11.14 38.99 -2.71
N GLU A 14 11.38 37.67 -2.68
CA GLU A 14 10.40 36.69 -3.12
C GLU A 14 9.39 36.41 -1.99
N ARG A 15 8.09 36.58 -2.28
CA ARG A 15 7.00 36.60 -1.28
C ARG A 15 6.48 35.20 -0.91
N ILE A 16 6.92 34.14 -1.59
CA ILE A 16 6.32 32.80 -1.48
C ILE A 16 7.40 31.76 -1.21
N LEU A 17 7.27 31.04 -0.08
CA LEU A 17 8.02 29.82 0.17
C LEU A 17 7.44 28.70 -0.71
N ARG A 18 8.30 28.03 -1.48
CA ARG A 18 7.90 26.86 -2.26
C ARG A 18 8.27 25.60 -1.50
N GLN A 19 7.25 24.88 -1.05
CA GLN A 19 7.43 23.56 -0.46
C GLN A 19 7.95 22.60 -1.53
N LEU A 20 8.99 21.81 -1.21
CA LEU A 20 9.46 20.76 -2.11
C LEU A 20 8.31 19.78 -2.39
N ALA A 21 8.16 19.38 -3.66
CA ALA A 21 7.17 18.40 -4.06
C ALA A 21 7.37 17.10 -3.28
N GLN A 22 6.37 16.76 -2.48
CA GLN A 22 6.39 15.60 -1.59
C GLN A 22 5.02 14.93 -1.65
N GLN A 23 4.98 13.69 -1.19
CA GLN A 23 3.75 12.94 -1.16
C GLN A 23 2.74 13.59 -0.22
N GLY A 24 1.70 14.14 -0.83
CA GLY A 24 0.64 14.85 -0.13
C GLY A 24 -0.35 13.93 0.55
N ILE A 25 -0.65 12.74 0.01
CA ILE A 25 -1.72 11.83 0.49
C ILE A 25 -1.16 10.42 0.61
N THR A 26 -1.59 9.65 1.61
CA THR A 26 -1.30 8.22 1.75
C THR A 26 -1.81 7.43 0.54
N ARG A 27 -0.94 6.69 -0.12
CA ARG A 27 -1.30 5.92 -1.33
C ARG A 27 -1.91 4.57 -0.99
N LEU A 28 -1.47 3.92 0.09
CA LEU A 28 -1.82 2.52 0.38
C LEU A 28 -2.91 2.39 1.43
N ARG A 29 -3.08 3.38 2.29
CA ARG A 29 -4.08 3.38 3.37
C ARG A 29 -5.52 3.04 2.90
N PRO A 30 -6.03 3.53 1.75
CA PRO A 30 -7.39 3.19 1.31
C PRO A 30 -7.59 1.72 0.95
N TYR A 31 -6.50 0.97 0.72
CA TYR A 31 -6.53 -0.42 0.26
C TYR A 31 -6.27 -1.43 1.39
N VAL A 32 -6.22 -0.97 2.64
CA VAL A 32 -6.07 -1.82 3.83
C VAL A 32 -7.29 -1.69 4.73
N THR A 33 -7.63 -2.78 5.41
CA THR A 33 -8.68 -2.78 6.44
C THR A 33 -8.14 -2.11 7.71
N GLU A 34 -8.72 -0.99 8.10
CA GLU A 34 -8.37 -0.29 9.33
C GLU A 34 -9.48 -0.40 10.38
N ARG A 35 -9.09 -0.42 11.66
CA ARG A 35 -10.01 -0.34 12.79
C ARG A 35 -9.43 0.56 13.86
N ALA A 36 -10.18 1.59 14.24
CA ALA A 36 -9.84 2.40 15.40
C ALA A 36 -10.12 1.59 16.68
N THR A 37 -9.10 1.48 17.54
CA THR A 37 -9.19 0.83 18.85
C THR A 37 -8.45 1.68 19.88
N ASN A 38 -8.87 1.60 21.14
CA ASN A 38 -8.17 2.20 22.28
C ASN A 38 -7.26 1.17 22.99
N GLY A 39 -7.24 -0.08 22.53
CA GLY A 39 -6.39 -1.14 23.05
C GLY A 39 -4.98 -1.11 22.45
N ALA A 40 -4.03 -1.79 23.11
CA ALA A 40 -2.66 -1.95 22.62
C ALA A 40 -2.60 -2.83 21.35
N ASP A 41 -3.60 -3.68 21.14
CA ASP A 41 -3.72 -4.57 20.01
C ASP A 41 -5.18 -4.74 19.55
N HIS A 42 -5.35 -5.34 18.38
CA HIS A 42 -6.64 -5.77 17.88
C HIS A 42 -6.51 -7.13 17.18
N GLY A 43 -7.40 -8.07 17.54
CA GLY A 43 -7.47 -9.40 16.95
C GLY A 43 -8.46 -9.49 15.80
N TRP A 44 -7.98 -10.04 14.68
CA TRP A 44 -8.74 -10.37 13.48
C TRP A 44 -9.01 -11.87 13.46
N ASP A 45 -10.25 -12.25 13.71
CA ASP A 45 -10.69 -13.65 13.70
C ASP A 45 -10.87 -14.16 12.28
N ARG A 46 -10.41 -15.38 12.01
CA ARG A 46 -10.42 -16.03 10.70
C ARG A 46 -10.93 -17.46 10.83
N LEU A 47 -11.65 -17.91 9.81
CA LEU A 47 -12.12 -19.28 9.68
C LEU A 47 -11.50 -19.90 8.42
N SER A 48 -11.01 -21.14 8.53
CA SER A 48 -10.50 -21.88 7.38
C SER A 48 -11.62 -22.23 6.39
N ALA A 49 -11.25 -22.45 5.13
CA ALA A 49 -12.17 -23.03 4.15
C ALA A 49 -12.69 -24.40 4.63
N SER A 50 -13.97 -24.66 4.39
CA SER A 50 -14.63 -25.94 4.71
C SER A 50 -14.71 -26.83 3.48
N THR A 51 -14.56 -28.14 3.65
CA THR A 51 -14.71 -29.12 2.57
C THR A 51 -16.09 -29.80 2.61
N SER A 52 -16.62 -30.09 1.43
CA SER A 52 -17.80 -30.94 1.25
C SER A 52 -17.36 -32.38 0.98
N THR A 53 -18.13 -33.35 1.45
CA THR A 53 -17.89 -34.77 1.19
C THR A 53 -19.09 -35.41 0.51
N ASP A 54 -18.82 -36.31 -0.43
CA ASP A 54 -19.87 -36.98 -1.18
C ASP A 54 -20.70 -37.91 -0.29
N LYS A 55 -22.00 -37.94 -0.56
CA LYS A 55 -22.93 -38.83 0.14
C LYS A 55 -22.90 -40.21 -0.51
N ALA A 56 -22.10 -41.12 0.05
CA ALA A 56 -21.91 -42.47 -0.48
C ALA A 56 -23.14 -43.41 -0.37
N ALA A 57 -24.09 -43.13 0.54
CA ALA A 57 -25.30 -43.94 0.70
C ALA A 57 -26.51 -43.14 1.23
N GLY A 58 -27.70 -43.71 1.07
CA GLY A 58 -28.94 -43.18 1.67
C GLY A 58 -28.95 -43.30 3.19
N LEU A 59 -29.58 -42.33 3.87
CA LEU A 59 -29.77 -42.30 5.33
C LEU A 59 -28.48 -42.33 6.18
N VAL A 60 -27.37 -41.82 5.65
CA VAL A 60 -26.13 -41.62 6.43
C VAL A 60 -26.18 -40.29 7.18
N ALA A 61 -25.64 -40.27 8.39
CA ALA A 61 -25.50 -39.05 9.19
C ALA A 61 -24.61 -38.02 8.47
N THR A 62 -24.99 -36.74 8.56
CA THR A 62 -24.19 -35.65 8.01
C THR A 62 -22.84 -35.58 8.72
N PRO A 63 -21.71 -35.56 8.00
CA PRO A 63 -20.40 -35.49 8.61
C PRO A 63 -20.19 -34.15 9.32
N GLN A 64 -19.51 -34.18 10.46
CA GLN A 64 -19.11 -32.99 11.21
C GLN A 64 -17.60 -32.78 11.01
N THR A 65 -17.24 -31.98 10.01
CA THR A 65 -15.84 -31.74 9.63
C THR A 65 -15.14 -30.70 10.50
N GLY A 66 -15.88 -29.76 11.10
CA GLY A 66 -15.35 -28.74 12.02
C GLY A 66 -14.39 -27.75 11.34
N GLY A 67 -14.73 -26.47 11.30
CA GLY A 67 -13.84 -25.44 10.77
C GLY A 67 -12.73 -25.05 11.76
N THR A 68 -11.52 -24.79 11.27
CA THR A 68 -10.42 -24.31 12.10
C THR A 68 -10.50 -22.80 12.26
N TYR A 69 -10.69 -22.33 13.48
CA TYR A 69 -10.62 -20.92 13.83
C TYR A 69 -9.18 -20.52 14.13
N SER A 70 -8.75 -19.37 13.62
CA SER A 70 -7.45 -18.78 13.94
C SER A 70 -7.58 -17.26 14.09
N ARG A 71 -6.62 -16.63 14.75
CA ARG A 71 -6.59 -15.18 14.95
C ARG A 71 -5.26 -14.60 14.49
N ARG A 72 -5.28 -13.40 13.91
CA ARG A 72 -4.09 -12.57 13.70
C ARG A 72 -4.21 -11.25 14.44
N LEU A 73 -3.11 -10.71 14.92
CA LEU A 73 -3.08 -9.48 15.70
C LEU A 73 -2.50 -8.32 14.89
N SER A 74 -3.14 -7.17 14.99
CA SER A 74 -2.55 -5.87 14.65
C SER A 74 -2.17 -5.15 15.95
N ILE A 75 -0.89 -4.84 16.11
CA ILE A 75 -0.34 -4.23 17.33
C ILE A 75 -0.14 -2.73 17.07
N ALA A 76 -0.57 -1.89 18.00
CA ALA A 76 -0.38 -0.45 17.89
C ALA A 76 1.10 -0.09 17.99
N ALA A 77 1.61 0.58 16.96
CA ALA A 77 2.96 1.16 16.95
C ALA A 77 2.89 2.67 17.17
N THR A 78 3.87 3.21 17.90
CA THR A 78 3.98 4.64 18.15
C THR A 78 4.95 5.29 17.18
N GLU A 79 4.51 6.33 16.49
CA GLU A 79 5.34 7.15 15.61
C GLU A 79 5.23 8.62 16.06
N HIS A 80 6.33 9.35 15.92
CA HIS A 80 6.39 10.76 16.27
C HIS A 80 7.19 11.53 15.24
N SER A 81 6.79 12.77 15.02
CA SER A 81 7.54 13.74 14.24
C SER A 81 7.22 15.11 14.83
N GLY A 82 8.19 16.00 14.89
CA GLY A 82 8.00 17.30 15.50
C GLY A 82 9.01 18.32 15.00
N ASP A 83 8.51 19.52 14.79
CA ASP A 83 9.29 20.72 14.52
C ASP A 83 8.92 21.78 15.57
N SER A 84 9.84 22.73 15.78
CA SER A 84 9.64 23.80 16.75
C SER A 84 10.10 25.12 16.14
N THR A 85 9.25 26.14 16.22
CA THR A 85 9.52 27.54 15.89
C THR A 85 9.62 28.37 17.15
N GLN A 86 10.53 29.34 17.16
CA GLN A 86 10.61 30.35 18.21
C GLN A 86 9.89 31.63 17.79
N GLN A 87 9.65 32.54 18.74
CA GLN A 87 8.93 33.78 18.46
C GLN A 87 9.76 34.72 17.59
N GLU A 88 11.09 34.67 17.73
CA GLU A 88 12.06 35.41 16.94
C GLU A 88 11.96 35.03 15.45
N ASP A 89 11.78 33.74 15.15
CA ASP A 89 11.71 33.23 13.76
C ASP A 89 10.53 33.86 13.00
N VAL A 90 9.37 33.97 13.65
CA VAL A 90 8.16 34.57 13.06
C VAL A 90 8.35 36.06 12.77
N VAL A 91 9.13 36.76 13.60
CA VAL A 91 9.41 38.20 13.42
C VAL A 91 10.49 38.44 12.37
N GLN A 92 11.48 37.55 12.29
CA GLN A 92 12.62 37.69 11.38
C GLN A 92 12.33 37.17 9.96
N MET A 93 11.30 36.34 9.80
CA MET A 93 10.89 35.82 8.50
C MET A 93 9.73 36.63 7.90
N LEU A 94 9.81 36.91 6.60
CA LEU A 94 8.72 37.52 5.84
C LEU A 94 7.52 36.58 5.65
N ILE A 95 7.78 35.27 5.71
CA ILE A 95 6.82 34.19 5.44
C ILE A 95 6.59 33.41 6.73
N ASP A 96 5.33 33.07 7.03
CA ASP A 96 5.01 32.29 8.23
C ASP A 96 5.64 30.88 8.17
N PRO A 97 6.57 30.56 9.09
CA PRO A 97 7.17 29.23 9.13
C PRO A 97 6.20 28.16 9.63
N ASN A 98 5.21 28.52 10.46
CA ASN A 98 4.37 27.54 11.17
C ASN A 98 3.49 26.74 10.22
N SER A 99 2.76 27.41 9.32
CA SER A 99 1.90 26.72 8.36
C SER A 99 2.68 25.79 7.42
N ASN A 100 3.89 26.18 7.03
CA ASN A 100 4.73 25.42 6.11
C ASN A 100 5.32 24.18 6.78
N GLN A 101 5.80 24.33 8.02
CA GLN A 101 6.29 23.21 8.83
C GLN A 101 5.17 22.21 9.14
N ALA A 102 3.98 22.69 9.52
CA ALA A 102 2.83 21.81 9.77
C ALA A 102 2.43 21.00 8.52
N ALA A 103 2.46 21.62 7.34
CA ALA A 103 2.21 20.92 6.07
C ALA A 103 3.31 19.88 5.76
N SER A 104 4.58 20.23 5.97
CA SER A 104 5.72 19.32 5.83
C SER A 104 5.59 18.09 6.73
N LEU A 105 5.25 18.33 8.00
CA LEU A 105 5.06 17.31 9.01
C LEU A 105 3.93 16.34 8.66
N ALA A 106 2.80 16.87 8.20
CA ALA A 106 1.68 16.05 7.74
C ALA A 106 2.10 15.15 6.56
N MET A 107 2.89 15.66 5.60
CA MET A 107 3.41 14.86 4.49
C MET A 107 4.44 13.81 4.92
N ALA A 108 5.23 14.08 5.96
CA ALA A 108 6.16 13.10 6.52
C ALA A 108 5.43 11.91 7.15
N ILE A 109 4.42 12.17 7.99
CA ILE A 109 3.62 11.11 8.64
C ILE A 109 2.89 10.27 7.58
N ARG A 110 2.35 10.88 6.53
CA ARG A 110 1.66 10.16 5.45
C ARG A 110 2.58 9.19 4.70
N ARG A 111 3.85 9.54 4.49
CA ARG A 111 4.86 8.63 3.91
C ARG A 111 5.22 7.49 4.85
N ALA A 112 5.44 7.82 6.12
CA ALA A 112 5.75 6.82 7.14
C ALA A 112 4.65 5.75 7.24
N TRP A 113 3.38 6.14 7.08
CA TRP A 113 2.26 5.18 7.05
C TRP A 113 2.36 4.21 5.88
N ASP A 114 2.60 4.70 4.66
CA ASP A 114 2.72 3.83 3.49
C ASP A 114 3.95 2.91 3.60
N ASP A 115 5.09 3.41 4.08
CA ASP A 115 6.28 2.59 4.31
C ASP A 115 6.00 1.44 5.28
N LYS A 116 5.23 1.71 6.35
CA LYS A 116 4.82 0.67 7.31
C LYS A 116 3.86 -0.34 6.69
N ILE A 117 2.92 0.11 5.84
CA ILE A 117 2.02 -0.79 5.12
C ILE A 117 2.81 -1.72 4.20
N ILE A 118 3.80 -1.20 3.46
CA ILE A 118 4.67 -2.02 2.59
C ILE A 118 5.43 -3.06 3.40
N VAL A 119 6.07 -2.64 4.49
CA VAL A 119 6.82 -3.55 5.36
C VAL A 119 5.92 -4.62 5.96
N ALA A 120 4.72 -4.24 6.43
CA ALA A 120 3.76 -5.17 7.01
C ALA A 120 3.19 -6.15 5.98
N ALA A 121 2.97 -5.72 4.73
CA ALA A 121 2.43 -6.56 3.67
C ALA A 121 3.32 -7.77 3.33
N THR A 122 4.64 -7.60 3.40
CA THR A 122 5.62 -8.68 3.16
C THR A 122 6.19 -9.30 4.43
N GLY A 123 5.80 -8.78 5.60
CA GLY A 123 6.34 -9.17 6.90
C GLY A 123 5.65 -10.39 7.51
N ALA A 124 6.23 -10.89 8.61
CA ALA A 124 5.57 -11.89 9.43
C ALA A 124 4.42 -11.27 10.24
N ALA A 125 3.31 -12.00 10.38
CA ALA A 125 2.17 -11.60 11.19
C ALA A 125 2.20 -12.29 12.56
N THR A 126 1.67 -11.65 13.60
CA THR A 126 1.51 -12.27 14.92
C THR A 126 0.16 -12.99 15.00
N ASP A 127 0.13 -14.23 15.50
CA ASP A 127 -1.11 -14.96 15.76
C ASP A 127 -1.73 -14.60 17.14
N GLY A 128 -2.90 -15.17 17.44
CA GLY A 128 -3.62 -14.92 18.70
C GLY A 128 -2.92 -15.42 19.97
N ASP A 129 -1.94 -16.32 19.85
CA ASP A 129 -1.16 -16.88 20.95
C ASP A 129 0.21 -16.19 21.10
N GLY A 130 0.48 -15.16 20.28
CA GLY A 130 1.74 -14.42 20.25
C GLY A 130 2.83 -15.06 19.38
N GLY A 131 2.50 -16.12 18.65
CA GLY A 131 3.38 -16.77 17.68
C GLY A 131 3.61 -15.94 16.43
N SER A 132 4.76 -16.15 15.77
CA SER A 132 5.09 -15.49 14.50
C SER A 132 4.73 -16.40 13.32
N VAL A 133 3.90 -15.88 12.42
CA VAL A 133 3.48 -16.53 11.18
C VAL A 133 4.17 -15.83 10.01
N ALA A 134 5.19 -16.48 9.47
CA ALA A 134 5.91 -15.96 8.31
C ALA A 134 4.99 -15.83 7.09
N TYR A 135 5.26 -14.82 6.25
CA TYR A 135 4.68 -14.75 4.92
C TYR A 135 5.18 -15.94 4.10
N ASP A 136 4.28 -16.60 3.37
CA ASP A 136 4.61 -17.78 2.57
C ASP A 136 5.35 -17.37 1.29
N THR A 137 6.63 -17.06 1.45
CA THR A 137 7.51 -16.73 0.33
C THR A 137 7.82 -17.92 -0.56
N ALA A 138 7.52 -19.16 -0.15
CA ALA A 138 7.81 -20.34 -0.95
C ALA A 138 6.76 -20.54 -2.06
N ASN A 139 5.47 -20.40 -1.70
CA ASN A 139 4.36 -20.64 -2.63
C ASN A 139 3.72 -19.36 -3.17
N GLN A 140 3.79 -18.24 -2.42
CA GLN A 140 3.16 -16.96 -2.79
C GLN A 140 4.20 -15.98 -3.36
N GLN A 141 4.94 -16.46 -4.37
CA GLN A 141 5.93 -15.70 -5.13
C GLN A 141 5.79 -15.98 -6.62
N ILE A 142 6.25 -15.03 -7.43
CA ILE A 142 6.38 -15.15 -8.89
C ILE A 142 7.85 -15.27 -9.26
N ASP A 143 8.14 -15.83 -10.43
CA ASP A 143 9.51 -15.93 -10.92
C ASP A 143 10.03 -14.53 -11.27
N GLY A 144 11.17 -14.16 -10.68
CA GLY A 144 11.56 -12.76 -10.59
C GLY A 144 13.05 -12.57 -10.79
N SER A 145 13.49 -12.45 -12.06
CA SER A 145 14.80 -11.85 -12.34
C SER A 145 14.71 -10.35 -12.00
N GLY A 146 15.09 -10.00 -10.77
CA GLY A 146 14.88 -8.69 -10.18
C GLY A 146 15.40 -7.54 -11.04
N SER A 147 14.48 -6.74 -11.61
CA SER A 147 14.58 -5.30 -11.94
C SER A 147 13.50 -4.87 -12.94
N THR A 148 12.95 -5.79 -13.73
CA THR A 148 12.11 -5.47 -14.89
C THR A 148 10.79 -6.20 -14.80
N ILE A 149 9.68 -5.47 -14.79
CA ILE A 149 8.34 -6.04 -14.92
C ILE A 149 8.07 -6.39 -16.38
N THR A 150 7.53 -7.58 -16.62
CA THR A 150 7.13 -8.07 -17.95
C THR A 150 5.64 -8.44 -17.95
N PHE A 151 5.06 -8.62 -19.14
CA PHE A 151 3.68 -9.09 -19.28
C PHE A 151 3.46 -10.43 -18.58
N ASP A 152 4.38 -11.38 -18.78
CA ASP A 152 4.34 -12.73 -18.21
C ASP A 152 4.30 -12.73 -16.67
N MET A 153 5.07 -11.84 -16.03
CA MET A 153 5.05 -11.68 -14.57
C MET A 153 3.67 -11.27 -14.06
N VAL A 154 2.95 -10.39 -14.77
CA VAL A 154 1.63 -9.92 -14.32
C VAL A 154 0.57 -11.00 -14.54
N THR A 155 0.67 -11.79 -15.61
CA THR A 155 -0.22 -12.95 -15.81
C THR A 155 0.06 -14.07 -14.81
N GLN A 156 1.33 -14.28 -14.41
CA GLN A 156 1.69 -15.24 -13.37
C GLN A 156 1.13 -14.84 -11.99
N VAL A 157 1.07 -13.55 -11.68
CA VAL A 157 0.37 -13.06 -10.47
C VAL A 157 -1.12 -13.43 -10.52
N GLN A 158 -1.78 -13.26 -11.68
CA GLN A 158 -3.18 -13.63 -11.83
C GLN A 158 -3.41 -15.14 -11.71
N GLU A 159 -2.52 -15.95 -12.29
CA GLU A 159 -2.50 -17.41 -12.12
C GLU A 159 -2.43 -17.80 -10.64
N LYS A 160 -1.50 -17.20 -9.88
CA LYS A 160 -1.38 -17.44 -8.44
C LYS A 160 -2.63 -17.06 -7.65
N PHE A 161 -3.32 -15.98 -8.01
CA PHE A 161 -4.60 -15.63 -7.38
C PHE A 161 -5.68 -16.68 -7.66
N LEU A 162 -5.74 -17.19 -8.89
CA LEU A 162 -6.69 -18.24 -9.28
C LEU A 162 -6.38 -19.60 -8.65
N GLU A 163 -5.10 -19.96 -8.52
CA GLU A 163 -4.66 -21.17 -7.80
C GLU A 163 -5.09 -21.17 -6.32
N ASN A 164 -5.22 -19.99 -5.73
CA ASN A 164 -5.69 -19.81 -4.35
C ASN A 164 -7.23 -19.63 -4.25
N ASP A 165 -7.97 -19.90 -5.32
CA ASP A 165 -9.44 -19.77 -5.40
C ASP A 165 -9.96 -18.36 -5.04
N ILE A 166 -9.19 -17.31 -5.35
CA ILE A 166 -9.63 -15.93 -5.11
C ILE A 166 -10.58 -15.48 -6.22
N GLU A 167 -11.75 -14.98 -5.82
CA GLU A 167 -12.77 -14.51 -6.75
C GLU A 167 -12.26 -13.33 -7.61
N LEU A 168 -12.75 -13.27 -8.86
CA LEU A 168 -12.31 -12.28 -9.84
C LEU A 168 -12.81 -10.86 -9.54
N ASP A 169 -13.95 -10.74 -8.87
CA ASP A 169 -14.60 -9.48 -8.49
C ASP A 169 -13.93 -8.77 -7.30
N VAL A 170 -13.10 -9.49 -6.54
CA VAL A 170 -12.29 -8.90 -5.46
C VAL A 170 -11.26 -7.94 -6.06
N ASP A 171 -11.27 -6.69 -5.59
CA ASP A 171 -10.32 -5.66 -6.00
C ASP A 171 -8.88 -6.07 -5.66
N LYS A 172 -8.01 -6.05 -6.67
CA LYS A 172 -6.59 -6.39 -6.55
C LYS A 172 -5.73 -5.17 -6.80
N VAL A 173 -4.65 -5.05 -6.03
CA VAL A 173 -3.76 -3.87 -6.06
C VAL A 173 -2.33 -4.31 -6.38
N PHE A 174 -1.68 -3.55 -7.25
CA PHE A 174 -0.27 -3.74 -7.60
C PHE A 174 0.54 -2.52 -7.16
N VAL A 175 1.47 -2.72 -6.22
CA VAL A 175 2.36 -1.65 -5.72
C VAL A 175 3.69 -1.74 -6.44
N VAL A 176 4.08 -0.69 -7.16
CA VAL A 176 5.27 -0.71 -8.01
C VAL A 176 6.22 0.47 -7.78
N GLY A 177 7.50 0.25 -8.05
CA GLY A 177 8.50 1.31 -8.06
C GLY A 177 8.53 2.09 -9.38
N PRO A 178 9.21 3.26 -9.41
CA PRO A 178 9.34 4.07 -10.62
C PRO A 178 10.00 3.34 -11.80
N LYS A 179 10.92 2.40 -11.53
CA LYS A 179 11.60 1.61 -12.57
C LYS A 179 10.62 0.68 -13.30
N GLN A 180 9.71 0.07 -12.55
CA GLN A 180 8.66 -0.80 -13.08
C GLN A 180 7.64 0.01 -13.89
N ILE A 181 7.22 1.18 -13.40
CA ILE A 181 6.33 2.10 -14.15
C ILE A 181 6.96 2.49 -15.50
N ARG A 182 8.25 2.84 -15.51
CA ARG A 182 8.95 3.14 -16.78
C ARG A 182 8.90 1.97 -17.76
N LYS A 183 8.97 0.73 -17.26
CA LYS A 183 8.96 -0.47 -18.09
C LYS A 183 7.57 -0.84 -18.57
N LEU A 184 6.56 -0.66 -17.74
CA LEU A 184 5.15 -0.69 -18.11
C LEU A 184 4.84 0.24 -19.29
N MET A 185 5.35 1.48 -19.25
CA MET A 185 5.25 2.42 -20.39
C MET A 185 5.99 1.97 -21.67
N GLN A 186 6.85 0.96 -21.61
CA GLN A 186 7.56 0.40 -22.77
C GLN A 186 6.84 -0.83 -23.35
N LEU A 187 5.85 -1.39 -22.64
CA LEU A 187 5.07 -2.53 -23.11
C LEU A 187 3.98 -2.06 -24.08
N THR A 188 4.00 -2.63 -25.28
CA THR A 188 3.00 -2.33 -26.33
C THR A 188 1.60 -2.75 -25.93
N GLU A 189 1.49 -3.81 -25.13
CA GLU A 189 0.26 -4.37 -24.57
C GLU A 189 -0.46 -3.41 -23.61
N GLN A 190 0.27 -2.46 -23.04
CA GLN A 190 -0.28 -1.46 -22.13
C GLN A 190 -0.48 -0.09 -22.79
N THR A 191 0.27 0.20 -23.86
CA THR A 191 0.33 1.54 -24.47
C THR A 191 -0.42 1.66 -25.79
N SER A 192 -0.85 0.55 -26.40
CA SER A 192 -1.63 0.56 -27.65
C SER A 192 -3.13 0.54 -27.42
N ALA A 193 -3.86 1.32 -28.24
CA ALA A 193 -5.33 1.34 -28.28
C ALA A 193 -5.94 0.04 -28.81
N ASP A 194 -5.14 -0.79 -29.47
CA ASP A 194 -5.58 -2.10 -29.94
C ASP A 194 -5.73 -3.11 -28.78
N TYR A 195 -5.00 -2.90 -27.68
CA TYR A 195 -5.00 -3.80 -26.52
C TYR A 195 -5.71 -3.22 -25.30
N VAL A 196 -5.82 -1.90 -25.20
CA VAL A 196 -6.36 -1.21 -24.02
C VAL A 196 -7.47 -0.25 -24.43
N ALA A 197 -8.54 -0.21 -23.64
CA ALA A 197 -9.64 0.73 -23.83
C ALA A 197 -9.13 2.18 -23.91
N ARG A 198 -9.64 2.94 -24.87
CA ARG A 198 -9.19 4.31 -25.19
C ARG A 198 -9.19 5.25 -23.98
N GLU A 199 -10.12 5.09 -23.05
CA GLU A 199 -10.20 5.89 -21.82
C GLU A 199 -9.03 5.65 -20.87
N ALA A 200 -8.54 4.40 -20.79
CA ALA A 200 -7.44 4.05 -19.92
C ALA A 200 -6.10 4.59 -20.48
N LEU A 201 -6.00 4.74 -21.81
CA LEU A 201 -4.88 5.42 -22.47
C LEU A 201 -4.88 6.95 -22.27
N GLN A 202 -6.06 7.58 -22.18
CA GLN A 202 -6.13 9.00 -21.80
C GLN A 202 -5.61 9.22 -20.38
N LYS A 203 -5.93 8.31 -19.45
CA LYS A 203 -5.37 8.33 -18.09
C LYS A 203 -3.86 8.10 -18.10
N LEU A 204 -3.36 7.13 -18.87
CA LEU A 204 -1.92 6.91 -19.09
C LEU A 204 -1.19 8.19 -19.52
N SER A 205 -1.76 8.94 -20.48
CA SER A 205 -1.15 10.19 -20.95
C SER A 205 -1.10 11.32 -19.90
N THR A 206 -1.93 11.24 -18.85
CA THR A 206 -2.04 12.26 -17.80
C THR A 206 -1.28 11.88 -16.53
N THR A 207 -1.29 10.61 -16.14
CA THR A 207 -0.74 10.13 -14.86
C THR A 207 0.49 9.22 -15.02
N GLY A 208 0.80 8.77 -16.23
CA GLY A 208 1.91 7.84 -16.51
C GLY A 208 1.59 6.38 -16.20
N ILE A 209 0.36 6.05 -15.79
CA ILE A 209 -0.08 4.67 -15.48
C ILE A 209 -1.48 4.45 -16.05
N CYS A 210 -1.69 3.30 -16.71
CA CYS A 210 -3.01 2.85 -17.14
C CYS A 210 -3.80 2.33 -15.92
N ALA A 211 -4.86 3.04 -15.53
CA ALA A 211 -5.73 2.58 -14.44
C ALA A 211 -6.46 1.29 -14.82
N ASN A 212 -6.51 0.32 -13.90
CA ASN A 212 -7.19 -0.96 -14.05
C ASN A 212 -6.72 -1.87 -15.21
N TRP A 213 -5.43 -1.81 -15.56
CA TRP A 213 -4.88 -2.74 -16.55
C TRP A 213 -4.83 -4.16 -15.97
N MET A 214 -5.45 -5.11 -16.67
CA MET A 214 -5.60 -6.53 -16.30
C MET A 214 -6.30 -6.80 -14.96
N GLY A 215 -7.22 -5.92 -14.55
CA GLY A 215 -7.99 -6.11 -13.31
C GLY A 215 -7.25 -5.68 -12.04
N PHE A 216 -6.12 -4.99 -12.18
CA PHE A 216 -5.33 -4.48 -11.06
C PHE A 216 -5.39 -2.96 -10.95
N THR A 217 -5.56 -2.46 -9.73
CA THR A 217 -5.31 -1.06 -9.41
C THR A 217 -3.82 -0.84 -9.19
N TRP A 218 -3.18 -0.10 -10.08
CA TRP A 218 -1.73 0.17 -10.07
C TRP A 218 -1.41 1.42 -9.23
N ILE A 219 -0.48 1.29 -8.28
CA ILE A 219 -0.05 2.33 -7.32
C ILE A 219 1.45 2.58 -7.41
#